data_AF-A0A843AS22-F1
#
_entry.id   AF-A0A843AS22-F1
#
_cell.length_a   1.000
_cell.length_b   1.000
_cell.length_c   1.000
_cell.angle_alpha   90.00
_cell.angle_beta   90.00
_cell.angle_gamma   90.00
#
_symmetry.space_group_name_H-M   'P 1'
#
loop_
_entity.id
_entity.type
_entity.pdbx_description
1 polymer ?
#
loop_
_entity_poly.entity_id
_entity_poly.type
_entity_poly.pdbx_seq_one_letter_code
_entity_poly.pdbx_strand_id
1 'polypeptide(L)'
;MKIFLMPPNSLILFDLVERFGHEPLSLMKALRDRVTSNEIEAPPLNVTLDDVKMGLKYAGIEIPSGIRGRLAIYGPLIDQAEAAIFMEDAPYSFGCVGCQRTNELAKLLVRKRKVPILSIDYPANEEDARDMVVRVKEFLEGLK
;
A
#
# COMPACT_ATOMS: atom_id res chain seq x y z
N MET A 1 9.17 -10.48 -7.34
CA MET A 1 8.12 -9.55 -7.82
C MET A 1 7.88 -8.45 -6.80
N LYS A 2 7.39 -7.29 -7.25
CA LYS A 2 6.97 -6.16 -6.43
C LYS A 2 5.50 -6.30 -6.01
N ILE A 3 5.25 -6.49 -4.71
CA ILE A 3 3.91 -6.80 -4.17
C ILE A 3 3.33 -5.58 -3.47
N PHE A 4 2.20 -5.09 -3.96
CA PHE A 4 1.46 -4.00 -3.33
C PHE A 4 0.65 -4.49 -2.12
N LEU A 5 0.72 -3.77 -1.01
CA LEU A 5 0.08 -4.16 0.24
C LEU A 5 -1.03 -3.19 0.63
N MET A 6 -2.17 -3.73 1.04
CA MET A 6 -3.25 -2.97 1.65
C MET A 6 -3.76 -3.73 2.88
N PRO A 7 -3.77 -3.16 4.10
CA PRO A 7 -3.32 -1.82 4.48
C PRO A 7 -1.84 -1.56 4.17
N PRO A 8 -1.47 -0.32 3.83
CA PRO A 8 -0.14 0.05 3.34
C PRO A 8 0.99 -0.08 4.38
N ASN A 9 0.62 -0.17 5.65
CA ASN A 9 1.48 -0.20 6.82
C ASN A 9 1.34 -1.51 7.61
N SER A 10 0.78 -2.56 7.00
CA SER A 10 0.75 -3.88 7.61
C SER A 10 2.17 -4.45 7.73
N LEU A 11 2.68 -4.51 8.97
CA LEU A 11 4.01 -5.07 9.26
C LEU A 11 4.06 -6.58 9.02
N ILE A 12 2.96 -7.28 9.29
CA ILE A 12 2.87 -8.74 9.09
C ILE A 12 2.96 -9.07 7.60
N LEU A 13 2.19 -8.38 6.75
CA LEU A 13 2.26 -8.60 5.30
C LEU A 13 3.62 -8.21 4.73
N PHE A 14 4.22 -7.14 5.24
CA PHE A 14 5.57 -6.73 4.84
C PHE A 14 6.60 -7.83 5.11
N ASP A 15 6.65 -8.34 6.33
CA ASP A 15 7.58 -9.40 6.75
C ASP A 15 7.36 -10.70 5.96
N LEU A 16 6.12 -11.14 5.75
CA LEU A 16 5.83 -12.34 4.96
C LEU A 16 6.34 -12.19 3.52
N VAL A 17 6.05 -11.07 2.87
CA VAL A 17 6.48 -10.82 1.49
C VAL A 17 8.00 -10.82 1.34
N GLU A 18 8.74 -10.19 2.27
CA GLU A 18 10.21 -10.24 2.27
C GLU A 18 10.75 -11.65 2.48
N ARG A 19 10.19 -12.40 3.46
CA ARG A 19 10.64 -13.76 3.78
C ARG A 19 10.51 -14.73 2.61
N PHE A 20 9.49 -14.55 1.77
CA PHE A 20 9.30 -15.37 0.56
C PHE A 20 10.09 -14.86 -0.66
N GLY A 21 10.92 -13.82 -0.50
CA GLY A 21 11.84 -13.34 -1.53
C GLY A 21 11.23 -12.35 -2.52
N HIS A 22 10.11 -11.73 -2.17
CA HIS A 22 9.46 -10.70 -2.98
C HIS A 22 9.71 -9.30 -2.38
N GLU A 23 9.56 -8.25 -3.18
CA GLU A 23 9.74 -6.87 -2.71
C GLU A 23 8.39 -6.30 -2.25
N PRO A 24 8.19 -5.97 -0.97
CA PRO A 24 6.97 -5.31 -0.50
C PRO A 24 6.96 -3.82 -0.88
N LEU A 25 5.94 -3.41 -1.61
CA LEU A 25 5.65 -2.00 -1.89
C LEU A 25 4.84 -1.41 -0.73
N SER A 26 5.53 -0.99 0.33
CA SER A 26 4.93 -0.33 1.48
C SER A 26 5.04 1.19 1.41
N LEU A 27 3.97 1.86 1.84
CA LEU A 27 3.95 3.31 2.03
C LEU A 27 4.99 3.76 3.07
N MET A 28 5.25 2.96 4.11
CA MET A 28 6.19 3.33 5.17
C MET A 28 7.63 3.39 4.64
N LYS A 29 8.01 2.49 3.74
CA LYS A 29 9.33 2.51 3.06
C LYS A 29 9.46 3.78 2.21
N ALA A 30 8.48 4.06 1.36
CA ALA A 30 8.47 5.25 0.51
C ALA A 30 8.48 6.56 1.32
N LEU A 31 7.76 6.61 2.43
CA LEU A 31 7.76 7.76 3.35
C LEU A 31 9.10 7.91 4.07
N ARG A 32 9.68 6.82 4.56
CA ARG A 32 11.00 6.85 5.20
C ARG A 32 12.03 7.44 4.27
N ASP A 33 12.09 6.95 3.03
CA ASP A 33 13.05 7.44 2.04
C ASP A 33 12.89 8.96 1.84
N ARG A 34 11.65 9.45 1.69
CA ARG A 34 11.36 10.89 1.53
C ARG A 34 11.69 11.73 2.77
N VAL A 35 11.55 11.17 3.98
CA VAL A 35 11.82 11.89 5.25
C VAL A 35 13.32 11.89 5.57
N THR A 36 14.04 10.83 5.21
CA THR A 36 15.47 10.69 5.50
C THR A 36 16.38 11.16 4.38
N SER A 37 15.87 11.38 3.16
CA SER A 37 16.66 11.84 2.01
C SER A 37 17.06 13.30 2.08
N ASN A 38 16.34 14.11 2.88
CA ASN A 38 16.57 15.54 2.99
C ASN A 38 17.41 15.83 4.24
N GLU A 39 18.30 16.83 4.15
CA GLU A 39 19.04 17.32 5.30
C GLU A 39 18.07 17.79 6.40
N ILE A 40 18.48 17.60 7.66
CA ILE A 40 17.70 17.84 8.89
C ILE A 40 17.09 19.26 8.95
N GLU A 41 17.63 20.21 8.18
CA GLU A 41 17.25 21.63 8.18
C GLU A 41 16.23 22.06 7.11
N ALA A 42 15.70 21.15 6.27
CA ALA A 42 14.70 21.53 5.27
C ALA A 42 13.28 21.72 5.88
N PRO A 43 12.68 22.93 5.87
CA PRO A 43 11.34 23.17 6.41
C PRO A 43 10.27 22.66 5.43
N PRO A 44 9.03 22.49 5.92
CA PRO A 44 8.45 21.18 6.19
C PRO A 44 8.48 20.22 4.97
N LEU A 45 8.58 18.90 5.24
CA LEU A 45 8.41 17.80 4.28
C LEU A 45 6.97 17.66 3.73
N ASN A 46 6.27 18.79 3.61
CA ASN A 46 4.87 18.87 3.22
C ASN A 46 4.67 18.43 1.77
N VAL A 47 3.42 18.07 1.48
CA VAL A 47 2.93 17.90 0.11
C VAL A 47 3.11 19.22 -0.64
N THR A 48 3.81 19.18 -1.76
CA THR A 48 4.05 20.32 -2.65
C THR A 48 2.96 20.44 -3.72
N LEU A 49 2.95 21.55 -4.47
CA LEU A 49 2.05 21.69 -5.62
C LEU A 49 2.33 20.64 -6.70
N ASP A 50 3.59 20.24 -6.88
CA ASP A 50 3.97 19.24 -7.88
C ASP A 50 3.50 17.84 -7.48
N ASP A 51 3.49 17.52 -6.18
CA ASP A 51 2.85 16.29 -5.66
C ASP A 51 1.35 16.27 -5.99
N VAL A 52 0.65 17.39 -5.82
CA VAL A 52 -0.78 17.49 -6.14
C VAL A 52 -1.03 17.34 -7.64
N LYS A 53 -0.18 17.95 -8.49
CA LYS A 53 -0.25 17.79 -9.95
C LYS A 53 -0.02 16.35 -10.36
N MET A 54 0.95 15.67 -9.75
CA MET A 54 1.19 14.24 -9.99
C MET A 54 -0.02 13.38 -9.59
N GLY A 55 -0.70 13.73 -8.49
CA GLY A 55 -1.94 13.11 -8.07
C GLY A 55 -3.05 13.15 -9.14
N LEU A 56 -3.05 14.15 -10.05
CA LEU A 56 -4.03 14.27 -11.14
C LEU A 56 -3.95 13.12 -12.16
N LYS A 57 -2.83 12.39 -12.22
CA LYS A 57 -2.73 11.17 -13.02
C LYS A 57 -3.69 10.06 -12.53
N TYR A 58 -4.00 10.06 -11.24
CA TYR A 58 -4.71 8.97 -10.56
C TYR A 58 -6.11 9.36 -10.08
N ALA A 59 -6.38 10.65 -9.88
CA ALA A 59 -7.65 11.18 -9.40
C ALA A 59 -8.01 12.49 -10.10
N GLY A 60 -9.31 12.71 -10.35
CA GLY A 60 -9.81 13.96 -10.93
C GLY A 60 -9.53 15.19 -10.06
N ILE A 61 -9.63 16.37 -10.67
CA ILE A 61 -9.33 17.65 -10.02
C ILE A 61 -10.31 17.99 -8.88
N GLU A 62 -11.54 17.49 -8.99
CA GLU A 62 -12.62 17.62 -8.02
C GLU A 62 -12.39 16.81 -6.73
N ILE A 63 -11.43 15.89 -6.75
CA ILE A 63 -11.10 15.08 -5.58
C ILE A 63 -10.31 15.92 -4.56
N PRO A 64 -10.58 15.79 -3.23
CA PRO A 64 -9.89 16.55 -2.20
C PRO A 64 -8.36 16.50 -2.32
N SER A 65 -7.71 17.64 -2.09
CA SER A 65 -6.25 17.79 -2.20
C SER A 65 -5.48 16.80 -1.32
N GLY A 66 -6.01 16.43 -0.14
CA GLY A 66 -5.42 15.42 0.73
C GLY A 66 -5.34 14.02 0.12
N ILE A 67 -6.33 13.63 -0.71
CA ILE A 67 -6.30 12.35 -1.44
C ILE A 67 -5.29 12.45 -2.58
N ARG A 68 -5.31 13.55 -3.35
CA ARG A 68 -4.34 13.78 -4.43
C ARG A 68 -2.89 13.81 -3.95
N GLY A 69 -2.63 14.47 -2.83
CA GLY A 69 -1.31 14.50 -2.19
C GLY A 69 -0.84 13.10 -1.76
N ARG A 70 -1.74 12.24 -1.25
CA ARG A 70 -1.41 10.85 -0.94
C ARG A 70 -1.12 10.03 -2.19
N LEU A 71 -1.81 10.29 -3.29
CA LEU A 71 -1.56 9.64 -4.59
C LEU A 71 -0.19 10.00 -5.18
N ALA A 72 0.45 11.08 -4.73
CA ALA A 72 1.85 11.35 -5.05
C ALA A 72 2.79 10.26 -4.51
N ILE A 73 2.40 9.56 -3.43
CA ILE A 73 3.20 8.48 -2.84
C ILE A 73 2.63 7.10 -3.23
N TYR A 74 1.31 6.94 -3.17
CA TYR A 74 0.65 5.70 -3.58
C TYR A 74 0.79 5.41 -5.06
N GLY A 75 0.66 6.41 -5.91
CA GLY A 75 0.66 6.27 -7.36
C GLY A 75 1.87 5.51 -7.91
N PRO A 76 3.11 5.91 -7.58
CA PRO A 76 4.31 5.18 -7.98
C PRO A 76 4.34 3.73 -7.50
N LEU A 77 3.80 3.43 -6.31
CA LEU A 77 3.71 2.07 -5.80
C LEU A 77 2.67 1.27 -6.60
N ILE A 78 1.53 1.87 -6.92
CA ILE A 78 0.50 1.26 -7.75
C ILE A 78 1.03 0.98 -9.16
N ASP A 79 1.81 1.87 -9.75
CA ASP A 79 2.41 1.71 -11.08
C ASP A 79 3.54 0.66 -11.11
N GLN A 80 4.21 0.43 -9.99
CA GLN A 80 5.26 -0.59 -9.86
C GLN A 80 4.73 -1.96 -9.46
N ALA A 81 3.50 -2.06 -8.98
CA ALA A 81 2.91 -3.30 -8.51
C ALA A 81 2.89 -4.38 -9.62
N GLU A 82 3.40 -5.56 -9.32
CA GLU A 82 3.34 -6.75 -10.19
C GLU A 82 2.31 -7.78 -9.68
N ALA A 83 1.98 -7.71 -8.38
CA ALA A 83 0.88 -8.41 -7.72
C ALA A 83 0.46 -7.60 -6.48
N ALA A 84 -0.64 -7.98 -5.83
CA ALA A 84 -1.09 -7.30 -4.62
C ALA A 84 -1.72 -8.25 -3.59
N ILE A 85 -1.65 -7.87 -2.32
CA ILE A 85 -2.35 -8.51 -1.21
C ILE A 85 -3.22 -7.46 -0.52
N PHE A 86 -4.53 -7.72 -0.48
CA PHE A 86 -5.52 -6.89 0.20
C PHE A 86 -6.04 -7.65 1.42
N MET A 87 -5.81 -7.08 2.59
CA MET A 87 -6.42 -7.48 3.83
C MET A 87 -7.66 -6.61 4.06
N GLU A 88 -8.81 -7.25 3.98
CA GLU A 88 -10.13 -6.66 4.19
C GLU A 88 -10.50 -6.72 5.68
N ASP A 89 -11.42 -5.85 6.09
CA ASP A 89 -11.95 -5.76 7.46
C ASP A 89 -10.91 -5.61 8.59
N ALA A 90 -9.72 -5.11 8.25
CA ALA A 90 -8.72 -4.74 9.23
C ALA A 90 -9.26 -3.63 10.17
N PRO A 91 -9.10 -3.77 11.50
CA PRO A 91 -9.64 -2.79 12.44
C PRO A 91 -9.00 -1.41 12.22
N TYR A 92 -9.70 -0.34 12.62
CA TYR A 92 -9.22 1.05 12.42
C TYR A 92 -7.82 1.31 12.98
N SER A 93 -7.42 0.57 14.02
CA SER A 93 -6.08 0.61 14.62
C SER A 93 -5.00 -0.09 13.80
N PHE A 94 -5.39 -0.99 12.88
CA PHE A 94 -4.51 -1.76 12.00
C PHE A 94 -4.24 -1.01 10.67
N GLY A 95 -4.03 0.29 10.75
CA GLY A 95 -3.68 1.08 9.57
C GLY A 95 -4.01 2.56 9.63
N CYS A 96 -3.60 3.30 8.60
CA CYS A 96 -4.16 4.63 8.33
C CYS A 96 -5.57 4.49 7.72
N VAL A 97 -6.54 4.06 8.53
CA VAL A 97 -7.95 3.91 8.12
C VAL A 97 -8.70 5.25 8.14
N GLY A 98 -8.15 6.27 8.82
CA GLY A 98 -8.64 7.66 8.75
C GLY A 98 -8.62 8.27 7.34
N CYS A 99 -8.05 7.57 6.35
CA CYS A 99 -8.09 7.93 4.94
C CYS A 99 -8.57 6.78 4.05
N GLN A 100 -9.57 6.05 4.53
CA GLN A 100 -10.15 4.90 3.85
C GLN A 100 -10.52 5.17 2.39
N ARG A 101 -10.96 6.39 2.06
CA ARG A 101 -11.26 6.77 0.66
C ARG A 101 -10.04 6.69 -0.26
N THR A 102 -8.84 7.03 0.23
CA THR A 102 -7.61 6.84 -0.54
C THR A 102 -7.27 5.37 -0.69
N ASN A 103 -7.46 4.57 0.36
CA ASN A 103 -7.19 3.13 0.34
C ASN A 103 -8.10 2.42 -0.70
N GLU A 104 -9.40 2.73 -0.70
CA GLU A 104 -10.35 2.17 -1.67
C GLU A 104 -10.02 2.60 -3.10
N LEU A 105 -9.65 3.87 -3.31
CA LEU A 105 -9.19 4.33 -4.62
C LEU A 105 -7.92 3.59 -5.05
N ALA A 106 -6.95 3.40 -4.15
CA ALA A 106 -5.73 2.65 -4.45
C ALA A 106 -6.04 1.19 -4.82
N LYS A 107 -6.89 0.49 -4.06
CA LYS A 107 -7.37 -0.87 -4.40
C LYS A 107 -8.01 -0.90 -5.79
N LEU A 108 -8.86 0.08 -6.12
CA LEU A 108 -9.49 0.18 -7.44
C LEU A 108 -8.45 0.36 -8.56
N LEU A 109 -7.47 1.25 -8.36
CA LEU A 109 -6.41 1.50 -9.34
C LEU A 109 -5.53 0.26 -9.56
N VAL A 110 -5.20 -0.48 -8.50
CA VAL A 110 -4.48 -1.76 -8.59
C VAL A 110 -5.33 -2.83 -9.29
N ARG A 111 -6.64 -2.92 -9.02
CA ARG A 111 -7.53 -3.83 -9.77
C ARG A 111 -7.54 -3.53 -11.27
N LYS A 112 -7.48 -2.25 -11.66
CA LYS A 112 -7.39 -1.83 -13.07
C LYS A 112 -6.06 -2.22 -13.74
N ARG A 113 -4.99 -2.45 -12.97
CA ARG A 113 -3.70 -2.95 -13.49
C ARG A 113 -3.76 -4.40 -13.97
N LYS A 114 -4.81 -5.16 -13.63
CA LYS A 114 -4.97 -6.59 -13.95
C LYS A 114 -3.79 -7.47 -13.49
N VAL A 115 -3.15 -7.08 -12.39
CA VAL A 115 -2.14 -7.90 -11.71
C VAL A 115 -2.82 -8.97 -10.85
N PRO A 116 -2.14 -10.07 -10.48
CA PRO A 116 -2.66 -11.04 -9.51
C PRO A 116 -2.94 -10.36 -8.17
N ILE A 117 -4.10 -10.65 -7.57
CA ILE A 117 -4.53 -10.07 -6.29
C ILE A 117 -5.01 -11.19 -5.37
N LEU A 118 -4.45 -11.25 -4.16
CA LEU A 118 -4.98 -12.04 -3.06
C LEU A 118 -5.81 -11.13 -2.15
N SER A 119 -7.09 -11.45 -1.97
CA SER A 119 -7.94 -10.82 -0.95
C SER A 119 -8.14 -11.81 0.22
N ILE A 120 -7.85 -11.35 1.44
CA ILE A 120 -7.95 -12.10 2.69
C ILE A 120 -8.61 -11.23 3.76
N ASP A 121 -9.32 -11.84 4.68
CA ASP A 121 -9.92 -11.11 5.81
C ASP A 121 -8.91 -10.99 6.96
N TYR A 122 -9.06 -9.96 7.78
CA TYR A 122 -8.26 -9.79 8.99
C TYR A 122 -8.54 -10.93 9.98
N PRO A 123 -7.50 -11.60 10.52
CA PRO A 123 -7.70 -12.75 11.40
C PRO A 123 -8.25 -12.31 12.78
N ALA A 124 -9.34 -12.94 13.22
CA ALA A 124 -9.95 -12.65 14.51
C ALA A 124 -9.40 -13.54 15.65
N ASN A 125 -8.83 -14.69 15.30
CA ASN A 125 -8.28 -15.66 16.25
C ASN A 125 -6.99 -16.31 15.70
N GLU A 126 -6.37 -17.20 16.49
CA GLU A 126 -5.11 -17.85 16.13
C GLU A 126 -5.24 -18.80 14.92
N GLU A 127 -6.37 -19.48 14.79
CA GLU A 127 -6.65 -20.39 13.67
C GLU A 127 -6.74 -19.59 12.36
N ASP A 128 -7.54 -18.52 12.35
CA ASP A 128 -7.63 -17.59 11.22
C ASP A 128 -6.26 -17.02 10.83
N ALA A 129 -5.42 -16.72 11.83
CA ALA A 129 -4.08 -16.18 11.59
C ALA A 129 -3.17 -17.21 10.91
N ARG A 130 -3.26 -18.49 11.30
CA ARG A 130 -2.52 -19.58 10.64
C ARG A 130 -2.99 -19.74 9.20
N ASP A 131 -4.30 -19.75 8.97
CA ASP A 131 -4.89 -19.87 7.64
C ASP A 131 -4.50 -18.69 6.75
N MET A 132 -4.52 -17.46 7.27
CA MET A 132 -4.05 -16.27 6.58
C MET A 132 -2.59 -16.43 6.12
N VAL A 133 -1.70 -16.90 6.99
CA VAL A 133 -0.28 -17.10 6.66
C VAL A 133 -0.11 -18.16 5.58
N VAL A 134 -0.85 -19.28 5.66
CA VAL A 134 -0.80 -20.35 4.64
C VAL A 134 -1.26 -19.82 3.28
N ARG A 135 -2.38 -19.11 3.22
CA ARG A 135 -2.90 -18.53 1.97
C ARG A 135 -1.95 -17.51 1.35
N VAL A 136 -1.34 -16.65 2.18
CA VAL A 136 -0.33 -15.69 1.72
C VAL A 136 0.90 -16.41 1.19
N LYS A 137 1.37 -17.45 1.89
CA LYS A 137 2.48 -18.28 1.44
C LYS A 137 2.21 -18.92 0.08
N GLU A 138 1.08 -19.61 -0.07
CA GLU A 138 0.71 -20.30 -1.32
C GLU A 138 0.62 -19.31 -2.49
N PHE A 139 0.03 -18.14 -2.25
CA PHE A 139 -0.02 -17.08 -3.24
C PHE A 139 1.38 -16.61 -3.65
N LEU A 140 2.26 -16.32 -2.69
CA LEU A 140 3.62 -15.84 -2.97
C LEU A 140 4.47 -16.91 -3.68
N GLU A 141 4.38 -18.18 -3.26
CA GLU A 141 5.09 -19.28 -3.92
C GLU A 141 4.60 -19.51 -5.36
N GLY A 142 3.30 -19.30 -5.62
CA GLY A 142 2.72 -19.38 -6.97
C GLY A 142 3.06 -18.21 -7.89
N LEU A 143 3.68 -17.14 -7.38
CA LEU A 143 4.16 -15.99 -8.15
C LEU A 143 5.62 -16.10 -8.61
N LYS A 144 6.29 -17.23 -8.31
CA LYS A 144 7.66 -17.51 -8.75
C LYS A 144 7.76 -17.86 -10.23
#